data_AF-A0A1C5UTB2-F1
#
_entry.id   AF-A0A1C5UTB2-F1
#
_cell.length_a   1.000
_cell.length_b   1.000
_cell.length_c   1.000
_cell.angle_alpha   90.00
_cell.angle_beta   90.00
_cell.angle_gamma   90.00
#
_symmetry.space_group_name_H-M   'P 1'
#
loop_
_entity.id
_entity.type
_entity.pdbx_description
1 polymer ?
#
loop_
_entity_poly.entity_id
_entity_poly.type
_entity_poly.pdbx_seq_one_letter_code
_entity_poly.pdbx_strand_id
1 'polypeptide(L)' 'MVIFWVTDNFLKSNWCKMEMKAYIGRMIEENIRMFIVMDDEIEIKTHPLFLRDIKHLRREHRSVIEIAEEIAGIIKRM' A
#
# COMPACT_ATOMS: atom_id res chain seq x y z
N MET A 1 11.70 -5.25 -1.33
CA MET A 1 10.76 -4.42 -0.53
C MET A 1 10.10 -3.45 -1.46
N VAL A 2 8.78 -3.31 -1.39
CA VAL A 2 7.99 -2.42 -2.25
C VAL A 2 7.06 -1.56 -1.41
N ILE A 3 6.90 -0.30 -1.79
CA ILE A 3 5.97 0.64 -1.16
C ILE A 3 4.94 1.05 -2.22
N PHE A 4 3.67 0.79 -1.94
CA PHE A 4 2.55 1.28 -2.74
C PHE A 4 1.94 2.49 -2.05
N TRP A 5 1.92 3.61 -2.75
CA TRP A 5 1.13 4.78 -2.37
C TRP A 5 -0.17 4.77 -3.18
N VAL A 6 -1.26 4.40 -2.53
CA VAL A 6 -2.57 4.15 -3.15
C VAL A 6 -3.40 5.44 -3.12
N THR A 7 -3.53 6.06 -4.29
CA THR A 7 -4.44 7.16 -4.57
C THR A 7 -5.61 6.71 -5.44
N ASP A 8 -6.65 7.52 -5.57
CA ASP A 8 -7.77 7.21 -6.47
C ASP A 8 -7.30 7.07 -7.94
N ASN A 9 -6.36 7.93 -8.34
CA ASN A 9 -5.73 7.84 -9.66
C ASN A 9 -4.91 6.55 -9.85
N PHE A 10 -4.21 6.11 -8.81
CA PHE A 10 -3.49 4.83 -8.85
C PHE A 10 -4.47 3.68 -9.11
N LEU A 11 -5.57 3.59 -8.35
CA LEU A 11 -6.57 2.52 -8.49
C LEU A 11 -7.26 2.49 -9.85
N LYS A 12 -7.48 3.66 -10.46
CA LYS A 12 -8.06 3.79 -11.81
C LYS A 12 -7.06 3.46 -12.93
N SER A 13 -5.76 3.45 -12.63
CA SER A 13 -4.72 3.18 -13.62
C SER A 13 -4.66 1.70 -14.01
N ASN A 14 -4.31 1.42 -15.27
CA ASN A 14 -3.98 0.06 -15.72
C ASN A 14 -2.74 -0.50 -15.00
N TRP A 15 -1.88 0.40 -14.52
CA TRP A 15 -0.69 0.06 -13.74
C TRP A 15 -1.05 -0.67 -12.43
N CYS A 16 -2.02 -0.16 -11.67
CA CYS A 16 -2.48 -0.81 -10.44
C CYS A 16 -2.98 -2.24 -10.68
N LYS A 17 -3.79 -2.47 -11.72
CA LYS A 17 -4.34 -3.81 -11.99
C LYS A 17 -3.25 -4.86 -12.27
N MET A 18 -2.21 -4.47 -12.99
CA MET A 18 -1.13 -5.38 -13.37
C MET A 18 -0.11 -5.55 -12.24
N GLU A 19 0.45 -4.44 -11.76
CA GLU A 19 1.54 -4.46 -10.78
C GLU A 19 1.07 -4.96 -9.43
N MET A 20 -0.09 -4.49 -8.94
CA MET A 20 -0.56 -4.89 -7.61
C MET A 20 -0.87 -6.38 -7.56
N LYS A 21 -1.46 -6.94 -8.63
CA LYS A 21 -1.69 -8.38 -8.76
C LYS A 21 -0.37 -9.16 -8.75
N ALA A 22 0.61 -8.73 -9.53
CA ALA A 22 1.93 -9.38 -9.58
C ALA A 22 2.63 -9.35 -8.21
N TYR A 23 2.64 -8.19 -7.55
CA TYR A 23 3.30 -8.03 -6.26
C TYR A 23 2.56 -8.75 -5.11
N ILE A 24 1.24 -8.89 -5.16
CA ILE A 24 0.49 -9.75 -4.22
C ILE A 24 0.87 -11.21 -4.43
N GLY A 25 0.96 -11.68 -5.69
CA GLY A 25 1.44 -13.04 -6.00
C GLY A 25 2.82 -13.28 -5.41
N ARG A 26 3.76 -12.36 -5.65
CA ARG A 26 5.11 -12.42 -5.06
C ARG A 26 5.11 -12.32 -3.54
N MET A 27 4.18 -11.59 -2.91
CA MET A 27 4.07 -11.53 -1.46
C MET A 27 3.78 -12.93 -0.89
N ILE A 28 2.90 -13.68 -1.54
CA ILE A 28 2.50 -15.02 -1.12
C ILE A 28 3.59 -16.05 -1.45
N GLU A 29 4.16 -15.98 -2.65
CA GLU A 29 5.08 -17.01 -3.18
C GLU A 29 6.54 -16.78 -2.78
N GLU A 30 6.99 -15.53 -2.77
CA GLU A 30 8.40 -15.15 -2.54
C GLU A 30 8.60 -14.46 -1.18
N ASN A 31 7.54 -14.31 -0.38
CA ASN A 31 7.56 -13.64 0.92
C ASN A 31 8.19 -12.24 0.88
N ILE A 32 7.93 -11.50 -0.21
CA ILE A 32 8.43 -10.12 -0.32
C ILE A 32 7.72 -9.20 0.68
N ARG A 33 8.47 -8.25 1.22
CA ARG A 33 7.92 -7.20 2.09
C ARG A 33 7.21 -6.13 1.26
N MET A 34 5.94 -5.92 1.55
CA MET A 34 5.11 -4.88 0.94
C MET A 34 4.60 -3.92 2.01
N PHE A 35 4.73 -2.64 1.76
CA PHE A 35 4.07 -1.58 2.52
C PHE A 35 3.02 -0.93 1.63
N ILE A 36 1.79 -0.85 2.12
CA ILE A 36 0.70 -0.16 1.42
C ILE A 36 0.34 1.07 2.24
N VAL A 37 0.35 2.23 1.62
CA VAL A 37 -0.10 3.50 2.19
C VAL A 37 -1.35 3.93 1.44
N MET A 38 -2.46 4.12 2.14
CA MET A 38 -3.73 4.58 1.59
C MET A 38 -3.83 6.10 1.76
N ASP A 39 -4.00 6.84 0.66
CA ASP A 39 -4.20 8.30 0.73
C ASP A 39 -5.55 8.65 1.38
N ASP A 40 -5.71 9.90 1.81
CA ASP A 40 -6.87 10.37 2.56
C ASP A 40 -8.15 10.34 1.73
N GLU A 41 -8.03 10.56 0.41
CA GLU A 41 -9.13 10.51 -0.55
C GLU A 41 -9.73 9.10 -0.75
N ILE A 42 -9.11 8.08 -0.16
CA ILE A 42 -9.48 6.68 -0.38
C ILE A 42 -10.54 6.21 0.62
N GLU A 43 -11.78 6.01 0.14
CA GLU A 43 -12.89 5.41 0.90
C GLU A 43 -12.85 3.87 0.94
N ILE A 44 -12.49 3.27 2.07
CA ILE A 44 -12.35 1.81 2.26
C ILE A 44 -13.53 0.96 1.71
N LYS A 45 -14.76 1.50 1.71
CA LYS A 45 -15.97 0.76 1.28
C LYS A 45 -16.04 0.51 -0.23
N THR A 46 -15.39 1.30 -1.07
CA THR A 46 -15.47 1.17 -2.54
C THR A 46 -14.36 0.29 -3.14
N HIS A 47 -13.47 -0.26 -2.31
CA HIS A 47 -12.24 -0.88 -2.78
C HIS A 47 -12.41 -2.35 -3.17
N PRO A 48 -11.59 -2.84 -4.11
CA PRO A 48 -11.54 -4.26 -4.43
C PRO A 48 -11.18 -5.06 -3.16
N LEU A 49 -11.87 -6.18 -2.97
CA LEU A 49 -11.87 -6.96 -1.72
C LEU A 49 -10.45 -7.25 -1.19
N PHE A 50 -9.49 -7.49 -2.08
CA PHE A 50 -8.12 -7.81 -1.72
C PHE A 50 -7.42 -6.71 -0.90
N LEU A 51 -7.79 -5.43 -1.04
CA LEU A 51 -7.21 -4.35 -0.24
C LEU A 51 -7.72 -4.32 1.21
N ARG A 52 -8.89 -4.92 1.46
CA ARG A 52 -9.47 -4.98 2.81
C ARG A 52 -8.74 -5.96 3.71
N ASP A 53 -8.22 -7.03 3.11
CA ASP A 53 -7.58 -8.13 3.84
C ASP A 53 -6.06 -7.95 3.98
N ILE A 54 -5.48 -6.92 3.34
CA ILE A 54 -4.04 -6.62 3.43
C ILE A 54 -3.80 -5.46 4.40
N LYS A 55 -2.84 -5.66 5.30
CA LYS A 55 -2.41 -4.63 6.25
C LYS A 55 -1.85 -3.42 5.51
N HIS A 56 -2.34 -2.24 5.86
CA HIS A 56 -1.94 -0.98 5.26
C HIS A 56 -1.80 0.12 6.31
N LEU A 57 -1.03 1.15 5.98
CA LEU A 57 -1.00 2.42 6.68
C LEU A 57 -2.03 3.35 6.03
N ARG A 58 -2.75 4.15 6.81
CA ARG A 58 -3.60 5.23 6.28
C ARG A 58 -2.86 6.54 6.44
N ARG A 59 -2.85 7.40 5.44
CA ARG A 59 -2.16 8.69 5.52
C ARG A 59 -2.68 9.52 6.69
N GLU A 60 -3.99 9.61 6.87
CA GLU A 60 -4.65 10.30 7.98
C GLU A 60 -4.13 11.73 8.17
N HIS A 61 -4.11 12.49 7.08
CA HIS A 61 -3.63 13.88 7.01
C HIS A 61 -2.15 14.07 7.35
N ARG A 62 -1.40 12.98 7.58
CA ARG A 62 0.05 13.04 7.78
C ARG A 62 0.75 13.43 6.49
N SER A 63 1.86 14.13 6.64
CA SER A 63 2.78 14.43 5.56
C SER A 63 3.44 13.15 5.03
N VAL A 64 3.94 13.22 3.80
CA VAL A 64 4.74 12.12 3.23
C VAL A 64 5.96 11.81 4.09
N ILE A 65 6.54 12.83 4.74
CA ILE A 65 7.72 12.69 5.60
C ILE A 65 7.38 11.86 6.84
N GLU A 66 6.28 12.17 7.53
CA GLU A 66 5.84 11.43 8.72
C GLU A 66 5.57 9.95 8.41
N ILE A 67 4.92 9.67 7.27
CA ILE A 67 4.70 8.27 6.82
C ILE A 67 6.04 7.58 6.51
N ALA A 68 6.96 8.27 5.85
CA ALA A 68 8.27 7.73 5.53
C ALA A 68 9.09 7.42 6.80
N GLU A 69 9.02 8.27 7.82
CA GLU A 69 9.64 8.05 9.12
C GLU A 69 9.05 6.84 9.85
N GLU A 70 7.74 6.65 9.81
CA GLU A 70 7.08 5.46 10.36
C GLU A 70 7.57 4.18 9.65
N ILE A 71 7.56 4.17 8.32
CA ILE A 71 8.04 3.02 7.52
C ILE A 71 9.52 2.74 7.84
N ALA A 72 10.36 3.78 7.89
CA ALA A 72 11.77 3.64 8.26
C ALA A 72 11.93 3.08 9.69
N GLY A 73 11.09 3.52 10.63
CA GLY A 73 11.04 3.02 12.00
C GLY A 73 10.65 1.54 12.07
N ILE A 74 9.69 1.10 11.26
CA ILE A 74 9.32 -0.32 11.14
C ILE A 74 10.51 -1.11 10.60
N ILE A 75 11.11 -0.67 9.48
CA ILE A 75 12.23 -1.36 8.84
C ILE A 75 13.42 -1.52 9.80
N LYS A 76 13.75 -0.50 10.60
CA LYS A 76 14.85 -0.56 11.58
C LYS A 76 14.62 -1.58 12.72
N ARG A 77 13.36 -1.94 12.99
CA ARG A 77 12.97 -2.88 14.06
C ARG A 77 12.78 -4.31 13.55
N MET A 78 12.85 -4.52 12.24
CA MET A 78 12.78 -5.83 11.59
C MET A 78 14.16 -6.49 11.50
#